data_AF-A0A2H3BU47-F1
#
_entry.id   AF-A0A2H3BU47-F1
#
_cell.length_a   1.000
_cell.length_b   1.000
_cell.length_c   1.000
_cell.angle_alpha   90.00
_cell.angle_beta   90.00
_cell.angle_gamma   90.00
#
_symmetry.space_group_name_H-M   'P 1'
#
loop_
_entity.id
_entity.type
_entity.pdbx_description
1 polymer ?
#
loop_
_entity_poly.entity_id
_entity_poly.type
_entity_poly.pdbx_seq_one_letter_code
_entity_poly.pdbx_strand_id
1 'polypeptide(L)'
;MLGSGPDLSFKTVESDEFVTAIKKGYTEDKMMKIVMENPTEHTLFRIKDGMIWTKNRKGEDVLCVPRTLMGDKSVIGMILDQAHSTLGHYGYQRTSEYIRRWYWW
;
A
#
# COMPACT_ATOMS: atom_id res chain seq x y z
N MET A 1 -9.29 8.17 -19.73
CA MET A 1 -10.08 7.44 -18.71
C MET A 1 -9.46 6.06 -18.53
N LEU A 2 -8.73 5.82 -17.45
CA LEU A 2 -8.25 4.48 -17.06
C LEU A 2 -9.17 3.96 -15.96
N GLY A 3 -10.33 3.43 -16.36
CA GLY A 3 -11.39 2.97 -15.46
C GLY A 3 -11.54 1.45 -15.37
N SER A 4 -10.79 0.68 -16.16
CA SER A 4 -11.17 -0.70 -16.53
C SER A 4 -10.08 -1.76 -16.29
N GLY A 5 -9.21 -1.56 -15.29
CA GLY A 5 -8.32 -2.61 -14.80
C GLY A 5 -8.99 -3.46 -13.70
N PRO A 6 -8.60 -4.74 -13.51
CA PRO A 6 -9.10 -5.59 -12.43
C PRO A 6 -8.97 -4.90 -11.07
N ASP A 7 -9.78 -5.29 -10.09
CA ASP A 7 -9.59 -4.78 -8.73
C ASP A 7 -8.32 -5.39 -8.13
N LEU A 8 -7.36 -4.56 -7.70
CA LEU A 8 -6.12 -5.01 -7.07
C LEU A 8 -6.30 -5.28 -5.56
N SER A 9 -7.52 -5.11 -5.00
CA SER A 9 -7.87 -5.45 -3.61
C SER A 9 -7.82 -6.98 -3.32
N PHE A 10 -6.91 -7.70 -3.98
CA PHE A 10 -6.87 -9.15 -4.03
C PHE A 10 -6.50 -9.76 -2.68
N LYS A 11 -7.33 -10.73 -2.29
CA LYS A 11 -7.13 -11.72 -1.22
C LYS A 11 -5.78 -12.46 -1.22
N THR A 12 -4.95 -12.33 -2.26
CA THR A 12 -3.62 -12.95 -2.35
C THR A 12 -2.50 -12.10 -1.78
N VAL A 13 -2.58 -10.77 -1.84
CA VAL A 13 -1.57 -9.89 -1.24
C VAL A 13 -1.90 -9.64 0.23
N GLU A 14 -3.16 -9.66 0.63
CA GLU A 14 -3.60 -9.51 2.02
C GLU A 14 -3.51 -10.82 2.82
N SER A 15 -2.42 -11.57 2.67
CA SER A 15 -2.16 -12.72 3.54
C SER A 15 -1.84 -12.25 4.97
N ASP A 16 -1.98 -13.15 5.95
CA ASP A 16 -1.57 -12.86 7.34
C ASP A 16 -0.08 -12.45 7.41
N GLU A 17 0.75 -13.01 6.53
CA GLU A 17 2.18 -12.68 6.42
C GLU A 17 2.38 -11.24 5.94
N PHE A 18 1.62 -10.80 4.94
CA PHE A 18 1.64 -9.42 4.47
C PHE A 18 1.18 -8.45 5.55
N VAL A 19 0.05 -8.73 6.20
CA VAL A 19 -0.45 -7.89 7.31
C VAL A 19 0.60 -7.78 8.41
N THR A 20 1.26 -8.88 8.75
CA THR A 20 2.35 -8.91 9.73
C THR A 20 3.54 -8.08 9.29
N ALA A 21 3.98 -8.22 8.04
CA ALA A 21 5.09 -7.46 7.47
C ALA A 21 4.80 -5.95 7.46
N ILE A 22 3.59 -5.54 7.04
CA ILE A 22 3.16 -4.14 7.05
C ILE A 22 3.18 -3.57 8.48
N LYS A 23 2.56 -4.26 9.43
CA LYS A 23 2.51 -3.81 10.83
C LYS A 23 3.90 -3.68 11.45
N LYS A 24 4.78 -4.65 11.20
CA LYS A 24 6.19 -4.57 11.63
C LYS A 24 6.87 -3.37 10.98
N GLY A 25 6.71 -3.20 9.67
CA GLY A 25 7.29 -2.12 8.88
C GLY A 25 6.92 -0.73 9.37
N TYR A 26 5.74 -0.52 9.96
CA TYR A 26 5.38 0.78 10.53
C TYR A 26 6.27 1.23 11.70
N THR A 27 6.90 0.30 12.41
CA THR A 27 7.82 0.64 13.50
C THR A 27 9.23 0.99 13.02
N GLU A 28 9.58 0.56 11.80
CA GLU A 28 10.89 0.76 11.17
C GLU A 28 10.89 1.95 10.19
N ASP A 29 9.77 2.21 9.52
CA ASP A 29 9.60 3.34 8.61
C ASP A 29 9.38 4.64 9.40
N LYS A 30 10.30 5.60 9.24
CA LYS A 30 10.30 6.86 10.01
C LYS A 30 9.00 7.63 9.90
N MET A 31 8.40 7.70 8.70
CA MET A 31 7.17 8.47 8.50
C MET A 31 6.00 7.77 9.18
N MET A 32 5.87 6.46 8.94
CA MET A 32 4.78 5.67 9.49
C MET A 32 4.86 5.58 11.01
N LYS A 33 6.07 5.51 11.56
CA LYS A 33 6.31 5.50 13.01
C LYS A 33 5.76 6.76 13.67
N ILE A 34 6.06 7.94 13.14
CA ILE A 34 5.57 9.20 13.71
C ILE A 34 4.04 9.27 13.61
N VAL A 35 3.45 8.80 12.50
CA VAL A 35 1.98 8.69 12.34
C VAL A 35 1.37 7.74 13.39
N MET A 36 2.01 6.61 13.67
CA MET A 36 1.55 5.66 14.70
C MET A 36 1.67 6.22 16.12
N GLU A 37 2.73 6.98 16.40
CA GLU A 37 2.99 7.57 17.73
C GLU A 37 2.08 8.77 18.02
N ASN A 38 1.79 9.60 17.01
CA ASN A 38 1.04 10.85 17.17
C ASN A 38 -0.11 10.99 16.14
N PRO A 39 -1.09 10.05 16.10
CA PRO A 39 -2.11 10.03 15.06
C PRO A 39 -2.98 11.29 15.01
N THR A 40 -3.19 11.96 16.14
CA THR A 40 -3.98 13.21 16.22
C THR A 40 -3.31 14.40 15.54
N GLU A 41 -1.98 14.39 15.42
CA GLU A 41 -1.22 15.44 14.72
C GLU A 41 -1.16 15.19 13.20
N HIS A 42 -1.54 14.00 12.77
CA HIS A 42 -1.45 13.53 11.40
C HIS A 42 -2.83 13.21 10.80
N THR A 43 -3.72 14.21 10.78
CA THR A 43 -5.15 14.07 10.41
C THR A 43 -5.42 13.60 8.98
N LEU A 44 -4.42 13.65 8.09
CA LEU A 44 -4.48 13.06 6.74
C LEU A 44 -4.40 11.52 6.76
N PHE A 45 -4.04 10.95 7.90
CA PHE A 45 -3.91 9.51 8.10
C PHE A 45 -4.96 9.02 9.10
N ARG A 46 -5.41 7.79 8.89
CA ARG A 46 -6.34 7.09 9.77
C ARG A 46 -5.75 5.74 10.12
N ILE A 47 -5.69 5.44 11.41
CA ILE A 47 -5.32 4.11 11.88
C ILE A 47 -6.60 3.30 12.09
N LYS A 48 -6.67 2.13 11.48
CA LYS A 48 -7.77 1.16 11.64
C LYS A 48 -7.19 -0.25 11.69
N ASP A 49 -7.51 -1.01 12.72
CA ASP A 49 -7.06 -2.40 12.92
C ASP A 49 -5.52 -2.56 12.90
N GLY A 50 -4.80 -1.52 13.35
CA GLY A 50 -3.35 -1.44 13.33
C GLY A 50 -2.73 -1.17 11.95
N MET A 51 -3.55 -0.79 10.97
CA MET A 51 -3.14 -0.41 9.62
C MET A 51 -3.31 1.09 9.42
N ILE A 52 -2.38 1.72 8.69
CA ILE A 52 -2.42 3.15 8.36
C ILE A 52 -3.06 3.33 7.00
N TRP A 53 -4.07 4.19 6.93
CA TRP A 53 -4.79 4.53 5.71
C TRP A 53 -4.69 6.03 5.44
N THR A 54 -4.71 6.42 4.16
CA THR A 54 -4.86 7.82 3.75
C THR A 54 -5.82 7.92 2.56
N LYS A 55 -6.10 9.12 2.08
CA LYS A 55 -6.95 9.35 0.91
C LYS A 55 -6.12 9.53 -0.36
N ASN A 56 -6.48 8.82 -1.42
CA ASN A 56 -5.93 9.06 -2.75
C ASN A 56 -6.51 10.36 -3.37
N ARG A 57 -6.08 10.72 -4.59
CA ARG A 57 -6.57 11.92 -5.31
C ARG A 57 -8.07 11.93 -5.58
N LYS A 58 -8.75 10.79 -5.49
CA LYS A 58 -10.20 10.64 -5.66
C LYS A 58 -10.95 10.65 -4.31
N GLY A 59 -10.25 10.77 -3.19
CA GLY A 59 -10.86 10.72 -1.85
C GLY A 59 -11.14 9.30 -1.34
N GLU A 60 -10.64 8.26 -2.02
CA GLU A 60 -10.81 6.86 -1.63
C GLU A 60 -9.75 6.47 -0.59
N ASP A 61 -10.11 5.62 0.38
CA ASP A 61 -9.13 5.09 1.34
C ASP A 61 -8.14 4.17 0.65
N VAL A 62 -6.85 4.41 0.89
CA VAL A 62 -5.74 3.61 0.39
C VAL A 62 -4.79 3.26 1.52
N LEU A 63 -4.22 2.06 1.45
CA LEU A 63 -3.34 1.55 2.48
C LEU A 63 -1.95 2.18 2.35
N CYS A 64 -1.41 2.70 3.45
CA CYS A 64 -0.03 3.16 3.52
C CYS A 64 0.89 1.94 3.66
N VAL A 65 1.81 1.76 2.71
CA VAL A 65 2.74 0.63 2.64
C VAL A 65 4.13 1.11 3.06
N PRO A 66 4.69 0.64 4.19
CA PRO A 66 6.04 1.00 4.59
C PRO A 66 7.07 0.32 3.68
N ARG A 67 8.28 0.87 3.64
CA ARG A 67 9.43 0.20 3.00
C ARG A 67 9.89 -0.95 3.89
N THR A 68 9.33 -2.13 3.68
CA THR A 68 9.62 -3.34 4.48
C THR A 68 9.76 -4.59 3.62
N LEU A 69 10.21 -5.67 4.26
CA LEU A 69 10.40 -6.99 3.67
C LEU A 69 9.38 -7.99 4.22
N MET A 70 8.95 -8.92 3.37
CA MET A 70 8.23 -10.13 3.73
C MET A 70 9.12 -11.33 3.34
N GLY A 71 9.72 -11.97 4.35
CA GLY A 71 10.91 -12.80 4.13
C GLY A 71 12.05 -11.96 3.54
N ASP A 72 12.57 -12.37 2.39
CA ASP A 72 13.64 -11.66 1.67
C ASP A 72 13.12 -10.75 0.53
N LYS A 73 11.80 -10.62 0.40
CA LYS A 73 11.17 -9.87 -0.70
C LYS A 73 10.65 -8.52 -0.25
N SER A 74 10.93 -7.48 -1.05
CA SER A 74 10.35 -6.15 -0.85
C SER A 74 8.83 -6.20 -1.03
N VAL A 75 8.09 -5.73 -0.03
CA VAL A 75 6.63 -5.67 -0.09
C VAL A 75 6.16 -4.77 -1.24
N ILE A 76 6.76 -3.60 -1.39
CA ILE A 76 6.47 -2.68 -2.51
C ILE A 76 6.84 -3.33 -3.85
N GLY A 77 7.96 -4.07 -3.90
CA GLY A 77 8.37 -4.81 -5.10
C GLY A 77 7.33 -5.86 -5.51
N MET A 78 6.84 -6.66 -4.56
CA MET A 78 5.79 -7.63 -4.82
C MET A 78 4.48 -6.99 -5.32
N ILE A 79 4.09 -5.83 -4.75
CA ILE A 79 2.91 -5.07 -5.23
C ILE A 79 3.13 -4.59 -6.67
N LEU A 80 4.31 -4.05 -6.98
CA LEU A 80 4.65 -3.59 -8.33
C LEU A 80 4.65 -4.72 -9.36
N ASP A 81 5.27 -5.85 -9.01
CA ASP A 81 5.34 -7.03 -9.88
C ASP A 81 3.94 -7.60 -10.14
N GLN A 82 3.13 -7.77 -9.08
CA GLN A 82 1.75 -8.23 -9.21
C GLN A 82 0.92 -7.31 -10.11
N ALA A 83 1.04 -5.99 -9.92
CA ALA A 83 0.31 -5.02 -10.72
C ALA A 83 0.77 -5.03 -12.19
N HIS A 84 2.07 -5.13 -12.43
CA HIS A 84 2.63 -5.20 -13.78
C HIS A 84 2.17 -6.45 -14.51
N SER A 85 2.18 -7.61 -13.86
CA SER A 85 1.64 -8.87 -14.42
C SER A 85 0.13 -8.80 -14.63
N THR A 86 -0.63 -8.23 -13.69
CA THR A 86 -2.11 -8.13 -13.76
C THR A 86 -2.55 -7.27 -14.93
N LEU A 87 -1.85 -6.17 -15.18
CA LEU A 87 -2.16 -5.31 -16.31
C LEU A 87 -1.69 -5.90 -17.64
N GLY A 88 -0.85 -6.93 -17.67
CA GLY A 88 -0.29 -7.47 -18.92
C GLY A 88 0.92 -6.68 -19.42
N HIS A 89 1.84 -6.37 -18.50
CA HIS A 89 3.14 -5.75 -18.77
C HIS A 89 3.10 -4.32 -19.31
N TYR A 90 2.11 -3.52 -18.92
CA TYR A 90 2.13 -2.10 -19.24
C TYR A 90 3.32 -1.37 -18.60
N GLY A 91 3.75 -0.29 -19.26
CA GLY A 91 4.84 0.55 -18.79
C GLY A 91 4.59 1.19 -17.43
N TYR A 92 5.68 1.59 -16.78
CA TYR A 92 5.73 2.09 -15.40
C TYR A 92 4.63 3.09 -15.01
N GLN A 93 4.33 4.06 -15.89
CA GLN A 93 3.31 5.08 -15.60
C GLN A 93 1.93 4.47 -15.36
N ARG A 94 1.47 3.58 -16.24
CA ARG A 94 0.15 2.94 -16.12
C ARG A 94 0.09 2.03 -14.89
N THR A 95 1.18 1.31 -14.61
CA THR A 95 1.30 0.47 -13.41
C THR A 95 1.22 1.31 -12.14
N SER A 96 1.93 2.44 -12.07
CA SER A 96 1.90 3.34 -10.90
C SER A 96 0.51 3.96 -10.70
N GLU A 97 -0.11 4.45 -11.78
CA GLU A 97 -1.48 5.02 -11.71
C GLU A 97 -2.51 3.98 -11.24
N TYR A 98 -2.35 2.73 -11.68
CA TYR A 98 -3.19 1.63 -11.25
C TYR A 98 -3.03 1.34 -9.76
N ILE A 99 -1.79 1.13 -9.28
CA ILE A 99 -1.53 0.78 -7.86
C ILE A 99 -1.99 1.88 -6.89
N ARG A 100 -1.85 3.16 -7.27
CA ARG A 100 -2.26 4.32 -6.45
C ARG A 100 -3.76 4.37 -6.12
N ARG A 101 -4.56 3.50 -6.73
CA ARG A 101 -5.98 3.32 -6.36
C ARG A 101 -6.15 2.58 -5.03
N TRP A 102 -5.16 1.80 -4.60
CA TRP A 102 -5.23 0.97 -3.39
C TRP A 102 -4.11 1.22 -2.38
N TYR A 103 -2.94 1.68 -2.84
CA TYR A 103 -1.76 1.81 -1.99
C TYR A 103 -1.12 3.19 -2.08
N TRP A 104 -0.43 3.57 -1.00
CA TRP A 104 0.31 4.82 -0.85
C TRP A 104 1.68 4.58 -0.22
N TRP A 105 2.74 5.16 -0.78
CA TRP A 105 4.11 5.19 -0.23
C TRP A 105 4.93 6.30 -0.89
#